data_AF-A0A075MN60-F1
#
_entry.id   AF-A0A075MN60-F1
#
_cell.length_a   1.000
_cell.length_b   1.000
_cell.length_c   1.000
_cell.angle_alpha   90.00
_cell.angle_beta   90.00
_cell.angle_gamma   90.00
#
_symmetry.space_group_name_H-M   'P 1'
#
loop_
_entity.id
_entity.type
_entity.pdbx_description
1 polymer ?
#
loop_
_entity_poly.entity_id
_entity_poly.type
_entity_poly.pdbx_seq_one_letter_code
_entity_poly.pdbx_strand_id
1 'polypeptide(L)'
;MAQFKCEICGDGFEQKSRFERHLATAHPDRAPSAADLEKALSGVQYPKTKEELLTAYASQQVSDDELRKLVESLPSRTYRDAAEVAIALGEVKKKQGIRSASEVAESEAPSARGGRTAASTATSAAAVAKALSGVDFPKRKDELKEYAQRHILESGLDNPKDIVDMIGMLPDKEYHDMSDVEKSLFAQT
;
A
#
# COMPACT_ATOMS: atom_id res chain seq x y z
N MET A 1 -5.66 45.56 -28.31
CA MET A 1 -6.41 45.23 -27.07
C MET A 1 -6.17 43.75 -26.81
N ALA A 2 -5.62 43.37 -25.65
CA ALA A 2 -5.36 41.96 -25.36
C ALA A 2 -6.69 41.20 -25.30
N GLN A 3 -6.88 40.26 -26.22
CA GLN A 3 -8.10 39.45 -26.33
C GLN A 3 -7.98 38.15 -25.53
N PHE A 4 -6.77 37.68 -25.28
CA PHE A 4 -6.46 36.46 -24.53
C PHE A 4 -5.56 36.81 -23.35
N LYS A 5 -5.92 36.40 -22.14
CA LYS A 5 -5.14 36.63 -20.92
C LYS A 5 -4.77 35.31 -20.28
N CYS A 6 -3.53 35.18 -19.81
CA CYS A 6 -3.09 34.01 -19.06
C CYS A 6 -3.53 34.11 -17.61
N GLU A 7 -4.23 33.10 -17.10
CA GLU A 7 -4.70 33.07 -15.71
C GLU A 7 -3.61 32.66 -14.72
N ILE A 8 -2.50 32.11 -15.21
CA ILE A 8 -1.38 31.64 -14.38
C ILE A 8 -0.40 32.78 -14.08
N CYS A 9 -0.12 33.65 -15.05
CA CYS A 9 0.87 34.74 -14.92
C CYS A 9 0.34 36.14 -15.23
N GLY A 10 -0.88 36.27 -15.76
CA GLY A 10 -1.51 37.56 -16.06
C GLY A 10 -1.12 38.19 -17.39
N ASP A 11 -0.25 37.56 -18.20
CA ASP A 11 0.18 38.11 -19.50
C ASP A 11 -0.98 38.23 -20.50
N GLY A 12 -1.00 39.35 -21.23
CA GLY A 12 -2.01 39.67 -22.23
C GLY A 12 -1.51 39.47 -23.66
N PHE A 13 -2.28 38.75 -24.46
CA PHE A 13 -1.97 38.42 -25.85
C PHE A 13 -3.10 38.86 -26.79
N GLU A 14 -2.71 39.36 -27.96
CA GLU A 14 -3.65 39.84 -28.98
C GLU A 14 -4.08 38.74 -29.97
N GLN A 15 -3.36 37.61 -30.01
CA GLN A 15 -3.61 36.50 -30.94
C GLN A 15 -3.61 35.16 -30.20
N LYS A 16 -4.57 34.28 -30.55
CA LYS A 16 -4.72 32.95 -29.95
C LYS A 16 -3.46 32.09 -30.08
N SER A 17 -2.81 32.09 -31.25
CA SER A 17 -1.60 31.32 -31.51
C SER A 17 -0.42 31.71 -30.60
N ARG A 18 -0.30 33.00 -30.25
CA ARG A 18 0.74 33.48 -29.31
C ARG A 18 0.43 33.08 -27.88
N PHE A 19 -0.84 33.14 -27.50
CA PHE A 19 -1.31 32.68 -26.20
C PHE A 19 -1.10 31.16 -26.02
N GLU A 20 -1.49 30.36 -27.00
CA GLU A 20 -1.31 28.89 -26.98
C GLU A 20 0.18 28.51 -26.93
N ARG A 21 1.04 29.19 -27.70
CA ARG A 21 2.50 28.98 -27.63
C ARG A 21 3.08 29.40 -26.27
N HIS A 22 2.57 30.47 -25.67
CA HIS A 22 2.95 30.88 -24.33
C HIS A 22 2.56 29.83 -23.29
N LEU A 23 1.32 29.30 -23.33
CA LEU A 23 0.91 28.20 -22.47
C LEU A 23 1.84 26.99 -22.65
N ALA A 24 2.08 26.55 -23.88
CA ALA A 24 2.92 25.37 -24.14
C ALA A 24 4.40 25.51 -23.69
N THR A 25 4.94 26.73 -23.61
CA THR A 25 6.37 26.96 -23.31
C THR A 25 6.61 27.47 -21.89
N ALA A 26 5.75 28.33 -21.37
CA ALA A 26 5.87 28.91 -20.03
C ALA A 26 5.09 28.11 -18.97
N HIS A 27 4.03 27.42 -19.39
CA HIS A 27 3.14 26.64 -18.52
C HIS A 27 2.84 25.27 -19.13
N PRO A 28 3.87 24.42 -19.35
CA PRO A 28 3.65 23.10 -19.90
C PRO A 28 2.65 22.33 -19.03
N ASP A 29 1.72 21.64 -19.68
CA ASP A 29 0.76 20.78 -18.99
C ASP A 29 1.53 19.81 -18.09
N ARG A 30 1.26 19.88 -16.78
CA ARG A 30 2.07 19.18 -15.79
C ARG A 30 1.75 17.70 -15.91
N ALA A 31 2.58 16.98 -16.67
CA ALA A 31 2.44 15.55 -16.82
C ALA A 31 2.34 14.89 -15.43
N PRO A 32 1.29 14.11 -15.16
CA PRO A 32 1.10 13.49 -13.86
C PRO A 32 2.30 12.64 -13.48
N SER A 33 2.79 12.87 -12.26
CA SER A 33 3.95 12.17 -11.71
C SER A 33 3.52 10.90 -10.95
N ALA A 34 4.49 10.02 -10.67
CA ALA A 34 4.25 8.86 -9.81
C ALA A 34 3.70 9.28 -8.43
N ALA A 35 4.14 10.41 -7.90
CA ALA A 35 3.66 10.95 -6.63
C ALA A 35 2.19 11.40 -6.68
N ASP A 36 1.75 11.97 -7.82
CA ASP A 36 0.35 12.37 -8.01
C ASP A 36 -0.55 11.12 -8.04
N LEU A 37 -0.06 10.02 -8.62
CA LEU A 37 -0.74 8.72 -8.60
C LEU A 37 -0.76 8.08 -7.21
N GLU A 38 0.35 8.10 -6.47
CA GLU A 38 0.42 7.60 -5.09
C GLU A 38 -0.58 8.34 -4.19
N LYS A 39 -0.71 9.66 -4.38
CA LYS A 39 -1.69 10.47 -3.67
C LYS A 39 -3.13 10.08 -4.05
N ALA A 40 -3.38 9.88 -5.34
CA ALA A 40 -4.70 9.44 -5.82
C ALA A 40 -5.08 8.02 -5.36
N LEU A 41 -4.08 7.14 -5.16
CA LEU A 41 -4.25 5.78 -4.66
C LEU A 41 -4.04 5.67 -3.14
N SER A 42 -3.98 6.80 -2.43
CA SER A 42 -3.85 6.79 -0.97
C SER A 42 -5.11 6.23 -0.32
N GLY A 43 -4.95 5.29 0.61
CA GLY A 43 -6.08 4.59 1.25
C GLY A 43 -6.63 3.41 0.44
N VAL A 44 -6.05 3.10 -0.73
CA VAL A 44 -6.37 1.87 -1.45
C VAL A 44 -5.76 0.68 -0.71
N GLN A 45 -6.62 -0.29 -0.41
CA GLN A 45 -6.21 -1.55 0.20
C GLN A 45 -5.69 -2.49 -0.89
N TYR A 46 -4.45 -2.93 -0.74
CA TYR A 46 -3.80 -3.92 -1.58
C TYR A 46 -3.89 -5.32 -0.91
N PRO A 47 -3.79 -6.43 -1.65
CA PRO A 47 -3.52 -6.54 -3.09
C PRO A 47 -4.75 -6.26 -3.98
N LYS A 48 -4.53 -5.65 -5.15
CA LYS A 48 -5.58 -5.32 -6.14
C LYS A 48 -5.13 -5.56 -7.57
N THR A 49 -6.07 -5.92 -8.44
CA THR A 49 -5.81 -5.98 -9.90
C THR A 49 -5.87 -4.59 -10.54
N LYS A 50 -5.38 -4.50 -11.78
CA LYS A 50 -5.51 -3.30 -12.62
C LYS A 50 -6.96 -2.81 -12.70
N GLU A 51 -7.93 -3.70 -12.93
CA GLU A 51 -9.34 -3.31 -13.05
C GLU A 51 -9.91 -2.78 -11.73
N GLU A 52 -9.48 -3.37 -10.61
CA GLU A 52 -9.86 -2.90 -9.29
C GLU A 52 -9.25 -1.53 -8.95
N LEU A 53 -8.02 -1.26 -9.38
CA LEU A 53 -7.38 0.06 -9.23
C LEU A 53 -8.11 1.12 -10.05
N LEU A 54 -8.56 0.80 -11.27
CA LEU A 54 -9.39 1.69 -12.08
C LEU A 54 -10.74 1.98 -11.41
N THR A 55 -11.34 0.98 -10.78
CA THR A 55 -12.62 1.12 -10.06
C THR A 55 -12.46 1.98 -8.79
N ALA A 56 -11.39 1.75 -8.03
CA ALA A 56 -11.05 2.55 -6.85
C ALA A 56 -10.80 4.01 -7.24
N TYR A 57 -10.02 4.24 -8.31
CA TYR A 57 -9.76 5.56 -8.85
C TYR A 57 -11.04 6.28 -9.31
N ALA A 58 -11.92 5.58 -10.04
CA ALA A 58 -13.21 6.13 -10.49
C ALA A 58 -14.14 6.52 -9.32
N SER A 59 -14.05 5.82 -8.19
CA SER A 59 -14.87 6.07 -7.01
C SER A 59 -14.41 7.30 -6.20
N GLN A 60 -13.12 7.66 -6.29
CA GLN A 60 -12.49 8.73 -5.51
C GLN A 60 -12.77 10.15 -6.06
N GLN A 61 -13.60 10.31 -7.10
CA GLN A 61 -13.91 11.58 -7.78
C GLN A 61 -12.67 12.37 -8.25
N VAL A 62 -11.56 11.69 -8.54
CA VAL A 62 -10.37 12.35 -9.11
C VAL A 62 -10.64 12.61 -10.60
N SER A 63 -10.89 13.87 -10.93
CA SER A 63 -11.24 14.33 -12.30
C SER A 63 -9.99 14.58 -13.15
N ASP A 64 -9.01 13.70 -13.06
CA ASP A 64 -7.76 13.81 -13.83
C ASP A 64 -7.73 12.68 -14.88
N ASP A 65 -8.05 13.06 -16.11
CA ASP A 65 -8.13 12.16 -17.28
C ASP A 65 -6.76 11.58 -17.64
N GLU A 66 -5.69 12.35 -17.42
CA GLU A 66 -4.33 11.89 -17.68
C GLU A 66 -3.86 10.83 -16.67
N LEU A 67 -4.15 11.01 -15.37
CA LEU A 67 -3.93 9.99 -14.35
C LEU A 67 -4.74 8.73 -14.63
N ARG A 68 -5.98 8.86 -15.11
CA ARG A 68 -6.79 7.70 -15.52
C ARG A 68 -6.14 6.93 -16.67
N LYS A 69 -5.68 7.63 -17.71
CA LYS A 69 -4.94 7.03 -18.84
C LYS A 69 -3.65 6.34 -18.39
N LEU A 70 -2.95 6.90 -17.41
CA LEU A 70 -1.78 6.27 -16.81
C LEU A 70 -2.13 4.95 -16.13
N VAL A 71 -3.19 4.90 -15.32
CA VAL A 71 -3.66 3.65 -14.69
C VAL A 71 -4.12 2.63 -15.75
N GLU A 72 -4.78 3.07 -16.81
CA GLU A 72 -5.19 2.21 -17.92
C GLU A 72 -4.00 1.64 -18.70
N SER A 73 -2.88 2.36 -18.76
CA SER A 73 -1.65 1.89 -19.42
C SER A 73 -0.87 0.86 -18.60
N LEU A 74 -1.22 0.65 -17.32
CA LEU A 74 -0.55 -0.32 -16.47
C LEU A 74 -0.73 -1.76 -16.99
N PRO A 75 0.27 -2.64 -16.78
CA PRO A 75 0.15 -4.04 -17.11
C PRO A 75 -0.94 -4.73 -16.29
N SER A 76 -1.63 -5.69 -16.90
CA SER A 76 -2.63 -6.51 -16.22
C SER A 76 -1.95 -7.49 -15.27
N ARG A 77 -1.74 -7.06 -14.03
CA ARG A 77 -1.20 -7.89 -12.95
C ARG A 77 -1.80 -7.48 -11.60
N THR A 78 -1.63 -8.34 -10.61
CA THR A 78 -1.98 -8.02 -9.21
C THR A 78 -0.85 -7.19 -8.62
N TYR A 79 -1.19 -6.00 -8.14
CA TYR A 79 -0.29 -5.10 -7.45
C TYR A 79 -0.43 -5.32 -5.96
N ARG A 80 0.69 -5.49 -5.29
CA ARG A 80 0.74 -5.84 -3.87
C ARG A 80 0.88 -4.62 -2.97
N ASP A 81 1.28 -3.48 -3.52
CA ASP A 81 1.42 -2.19 -2.82
C ASP A 81 1.52 -1.03 -3.82
N ALA A 82 1.46 0.20 -3.31
CA ALA A 82 1.53 1.41 -4.13
C ALA A 82 2.90 1.60 -4.82
N ALA A 83 3.98 1.07 -4.24
CA ALA A 83 5.30 1.17 -4.85
C ALA A 83 5.41 0.28 -6.10
N GLU A 84 4.82 -0.92 -6.09
CA GLU A 84 4.72 -1.75 -7.29
C GLU A 84 3.95 -1.09 -8.44
N VAL A 85 2.91 -0.32 -8.11
CA VAL A 85 2.16 0.46 -9.11
C VAL A 85 3.04 1.56 -9.70
N ALA A 86 3.80 2.27 -8.85
CA ALA A 86 4.74 3.31 -9.29
C ALA A 86 5.86 2.74 -10.17
N ILE A 87 6.41 1.57 -9.83
CA ILE A 87 7.42 0.87 -10.63
C ILE A 87 6.85 0.50 -12.00
N ALA A 88 5.65 -0.10 -12.03
CA ALA A 88 4.99 -0.48 -13.27
C ALA A 88 4.73 0.72 -14.19
N LEU A 89 4.34 1.85 -13.61
CA LEU A 89 4.15 3.09 -14.36
C LEU A 89 5.48 3.60 -14.93
N GLY A 90 6.57 3.49 -14.16
CA GLY A 90 7.92 3.81 -14.61
C GLY A 90 8.36 2.96 -15.80
N GLU A 91 8.05 1.66 -15.79
CA GLU A 91 8.32 0.72 -16.89
C GLU A 91 7.56 1.13 -18.16
N VAL A 92 6.27 1.43 -18.03
CA VAL A 92 5.40 1.86 -19.15
C VAL A 92 5.89 3.19 -19.75
N LYS A 93 6.22 4.20 -18.91
CA LYS A 93 6.75 5.49 -19.40
C LYS A 93 8.12 5.34 -20.07
N LYS A 94 8.99 4.45 -19.60
CA LYS A 94 10.33 4.22 -20.17
C LYS A 94 10.32 3.32 -21.41
N LYS A 95 9.16 2.79 -21.84
CA LYS A 95 9.05 1.73 -22.87
C LYS A 95 10.00 0.55 -22.60
N GLN A 96 10.35 0.31 -21.34
CA GLN A 96 11.18 -0.83 -20.96
C GLN A 96 10.28 -2.06 -20.89
N GLY A 97 10.83 -3.22 -21.24
CA GLY A 97 10.08 -4.48 -21.31
C GLY A 97 9.21 -4.69 -20.07
N ILE A 98 7.92 -4.95 -20.31
CA ILE A 98 6.93 -5.14 -19.26
C ILE A 98 7.33 -6.38 -18.46
N ARG A 99 7.82 -6.19 -17.23
CA ARG A 99 8.18 -7.30 -16.34
C ARG A 99 6.92 -7.94 -15.76
N SER A 100 6.95 -9.24 -15.53
CA SER A 100 5.85 -9.97 -14.89
C SER A 100 5.77 -9.65 -13.40
N ALA A 101 4.61 -9.88 -12.78
CA ALA A 101 4.43 -9.67 -11.33
C ALA A 101 5.43 -10.48 -10.49
N SER A 102 5.75 -11.71 -10.92
CA SER A 102 6.74 -12.58 -10.27
C SER A 102 8.14 -11.97 -10.33
N GLU A 103 8.56 -11.49 -11.50
CA GLU A 103 9.91 -10.93 -11.70
C GLU A 103 10.14 -9.67 -10.85
N VAL A 104 9.11 -8.83 -10.71
CA VAL A 104 9.16 -7.67 -9.81
C VAL A 104 9.17 -8.12 -8.35
N ALA A 105 8.42 -9.17 -8.01
CA ALA A 105 8.42 -9.72 -6.66
C ALA A 105 9.76 -10.33 -6.22
N GLU A 106 10.54 -10.85 -7.16
CA GLU A 106 11.85 -11.46 -6.92
C GLU A 106 12.97 -10.43 -6.85
N SER A 107 12.84 -9.31 -7.57
CA SER A 107 13.88 -8.26 -7.64
C SER A 107 13.66 -7.08 -6.71
N GLU A 108 12.40 -6.76 -6.38
CA GLU A 108 12.03 -5.59 -5.59
C GLU A 108 11.38 -6.03 -4.27
N ALA A 109 11.99 -5.64 -3.16
CA ALA A 109 11.40 -5.86 -1.85
C ALA A 109 10.15 -4.97 -1.68
N PRO A 110 9.06 -5.50 -1.08
CA PRO A 110 7.88 -4.70 -0.78
C PRO A 110 8.24 -3.47 0.03
N SER A 111 7.61 -2.33 -0.30
CA SER A 111 7.80 -1.10 0.46
C SER A 111 7.32 -1.29 1.90
N ALA A 112 8.20 -1.08 2.87
CA ALA A 112 7.89 -1.18 4.30
C ALA A 112 6.83 -0.15 4.75
N ARG A 113 6.58 0.90 3.93
CA ARG A 113 5.78 2.06 4.31
C ARG A 113 4.31 2.02 3.91
N GLY A 114 3.85 0.95 3.26
CA GLY A 114 2.44 0.86 2.90
C GLY A 114 2.04 -0.49 2.37
N GLY A 115 1.18 -1.19 3.11
CA GLY A 115 0.29 -2.18 2.51
C GLY A 115 0.56 -3.65 2.80
N ARG A 116 1.71 -4.05 3.35
CA ARG A 116 1.88 -5.42 3.88
C ARG A 116 2.34 -5.48 5.31
N THR A 117 3.41 -4.79 5.70
CA THR A 117 3.87 -4.86 7.10
C THR A 117 2.77 -4.45 8.08
N ALA A 118 2.00 -3.38 7.79
CA ALA A 118 0.88 -2.96 8.64
C ALA A 118 -0.35 -3.89 8.59
N ALA A 119 -0.58 -4.63 7.49
CA ALA A 119 -1.75 -5.50 7.32
C ALA A 119 -1.48 -6.93 7.82
N SER A 120 -0.25 -7.44 7.68
CA SER A 120 0.20 -8.67 8.34
C SER A 120 0.51 -8.46 9.84
N THR A 121 0.63 -7.20 10.30
CA THR A 121 0.63 -6.84 11.73
C THR A 121 -0.71 -6.24 12.19
N ALA A 122 -1.83 -6.55 11.53
CA ALA A 122 -3.14 -6.13 12.02
C ALA A 122 -3.55 -6.87 13.30
N THR A 123 -2.83 -7.95 13.66
CA THR A 123 -2.86 -8.51 15.00
C THR A 123 -1.92 -7.71 15.89
N SER A 124 -2.47 -6.69 16.55
CA SER A 124 -1.72 -5.85 17.47
C SER A 124 -1.23 -6.66 18.68
N ALA A 125 -0.12 -6.25 19.30
CA ALA A 125 0.39 -6.85 20.54
C ALA A 125 -0.72 -7.00 21.60
N ALA A 126 -1.64 -6.02 21.65
CA ALA A 126 -2.82 -6.06 22.51
C ALA A 126 -3.78 -7.23 22.22
N ALA A 127 -3.96 -7.62 20.96
CA ALA A 127 -4.80 -8.76 20.61
C ALA A 127 -4.17 -10.09 21.06
N VAL A 128 -2.84 -10.22 20.93
CA VAL A 128 -2.10 -11.39 21.43
C VAL A 128 -2.12 -11.43 22.96
N ALA A 129 -1.91 -10.29 23.63
CA ALA A 129 -2.02 -10.18 25.09
C ALA A 129 -3.41 -10.54 25.61
N LYS A 130 -4.46 -10.20 24.86
CA LYS A 130 -5.84 -10.56 25.19
C LYS A 130 -6.14 -12.04 24.93
N ALA A 131 -5.55 -12.63 23.89
CA ALA A 131 -5.67 -14.07 23.62
C ALA A 131 -4.96 -14.92 24.68
N LEU A 132 -3.86 -14.42 25.24
CA LEU A 132 -3.04 -15.10 26.25
C LEU A 132 -3.29 -14.58 27.67
N SER A 133 -4.34 -13.81 27.89
CA SER A 133 -4.61 -13.22 29.21
C SER A 133 -4.93 -14.32 30.23
N GLY A 134 -4.19 -14.36 31.34
CA GLY A 134 -4.37 -15.37 32.38
C GLY A 134 -3.67 -16.70 32.11
N VAL A 135 -2.73 -16.75 31.15
CA VAL A 135 -1.82 -17.88 31.01
C VAL A 135 -0.78 -17.88 32.14
N ASP A 136 -0.59 -19.04 32.77
CA ASP A 136 0.49 -19.26 33.73
C ASP A 136 1.78 -19.62 32.99
N PHE A 137 2.85 -18.87 33.24
CA PHE A 137 4.20 -19.14 32.75
C PHE A 137 5.01 -19.95 33.79
N PRO A 138 6.04 -20.74 33.38
CA PRO A 138 6.61 -20.84 32.04
C PRO A 138 5.88 -21.80 31.10
N LYS A 139 5.86 -21.46 29.81
CA LYS A 139 5.15 -22.20 28.74
C LYS A 139 6.00 -22.29 27.47
N ARG A 140 5.89 -23.42 26.74
CA ARG A 140 6.44 -23.57 25.38
C ARG A 140 5.49 -22.99 24.33
N LYS A 141 5.98 -22.77 23.10
CA LYS A 141 5.17 -22.22 21.99
C LYS A 141 3.91 -23.04 21.72
N ASP A 142 4.00 -24.37 21.76
CA ASP A 142 2.88 -25.25 21.42
C ASP A 142 1.76 -25.16 22.47
N GLU A 143 2.13 -24.99 23.73
CA GLU A 143 1.18 -24.79 24.82
C GLU A 143 0.52 -23.40 24.75
N LEU A 144 1.28 -22.36 24.39
CA LEU A 144 0.72 -21.02 24.13
C LEU A 144 -0.26 -21.05 22.96
N LYS A 145 0.06 -21.81 21.91
CA LYS A 145 -0.80 -21.98 20.73
C LYS A 145 -2.11 -22.68 21.09
N GLU A 146 -2.04 -23.77 21.85
CA GLU A 146 -3.26 -24.46 22.32
C GLU A 146 -4.10 -23.59 23.24
N TYR A 147 -3.47 -22.85 24.17
CA TYR A 147 -4.17 -21.96 25.08
C TYR A 147 -4.90 -20.85 24.31
N ALA A 148 -4.19 -20.16 23.42
CA ALA A 148 -4.77 -19.13 22.57
C ALA A 148 -5.94 -19.69 21.74
N GLN A 149 -5.78 -20.86 21.11
CA GLN A 149 -6.87 -21.48 20.35
C GLN A 149 -8.14 -21.67 21.18
N ARG A 150 -8.03 -22.17 22.42
CA ARG A 150 -9.19 -22.38 23.30
C ARG A 150 -9.80 -21.05 23.76
N HIS A 151 -8.98 -20.08 24.14
CA HIS A 151 -9.44 -18.82 24.73
C HIS A 151 -10.01 -17.84 23.68
N ILE A 152 -9.51 -17.89 22.45
CA ILE A 152 -10.00 -17.07 21.33
C ILE A 152 -11.43 -17.43 20.93
N LEU A 153 -11.81 -18.72 21.02
CA LEU A 153 -13.18 -19.20 20.80
C LEU A 153 -14.18 -18.59 21.79
N GLU A 154 -13.71 -18.24 22.99
CA GLU A 154 -14.53 -17.68 24.08
C GLU A 154 -14.52 -16.14 24.10
N SER A 155 -13.41 -15.53 23.65
CA SER A 155 -13.16 -14.08 23.77
C SER A 155 -13.73 -13.20 22.65
N GLY A 156 -14.25 -13.80 21.57
CA GLY A 156 -14.85 -13.04 20.45
C GLY A 156 -13.88 -12.08 19.75
N LEU A 157 -12.62 -12.49 19.58
CA LEU A 157 -11.59 -11.66 18.94
C LEU A 157 -11.71 -11.68 17.41
N ASP A 158 -11.49 -10.52 16.79
CA ASP A 158 -11.36 -10.41 15.34
C ASP A 158 -10.11 -11.17 14.86
N ASN A 159 -10.27 -12.00 13.83
CA ASN A 159 -9.19 -12.76 13.17
C ASN A 159 -8.47 -13.79 14.07
N PRO A 160 -9.18 -14.85 14.50
CA PRO A 160 -8.64 -15.88 15.39
C PRO A 160 -7.48 -16.67 14.77
N LYS A 161 -7.51 -16.87 13.45
CA LYS A 161 -6.49 -17.64 12.73
C LYS A 161 -5.14 -16.91 12.73
N ASP A 162 -5.14 -15.61 12.45
CA ASP A 162 -3.91 -14.80 12.39
C ASP A 162 -3.18 -14.76 13.73
N ILE A 163 -3.90 -14.68 14.86
CA ILE A 163 -3.30 -14.74 16.21
C ILE A 163 -2.58 -16.08 16.42
N VAL A 164 -3.23 -17.18 16.04
CA VAL A 164 -2.69 -18.54 16.21
C VAL A 164 -1.48 -18.78 15.31
N ASP A 165 -1.51 -18.26 14.08
CA ASP A 165 -0.38 -18.32 13.16
C ASP A 165 0.82 -17.54 13.71
N MET A 166 0.62 -16.33 14.25
CA MET A 166 1.69 -15.54 14.88
C MET A 166 2.34 -16.28 16.06
N ILE A 167 1.54 -16.86 16.94
CA ILE A 167 2.05 -17.66 18.06
C ILE A 167 2.80 -18.91 17.54
N GLY A 168 2.36 -19.48 16.42
CA GLY A 168 3.04 -20.59 15.77
C GLY A 168 4.40 -20.25 15.16
N MET A 169 4.65 -18.98 14.84
CA MET A 169 5.94 -18.48 14.32
C MET A 169 6.98 -18.21 15.42
N LEU A 170 6.58 -18.28 16.69
CA LEU A 170 7.49 -18.09 17.81
C LEU A 170 8.63 -19.13 17.78
N PRO A 171 9.87 -18.73 18.11
CA PRO A 171 10.96 -19.67 18.25
C PRO A 171 10.66 -20.69 19.35
N ASP A 172 11.17 -21.90 19.16
CA ASP A 172 11.01 -23.01 20.09
C ASP A 172 11.87 -22.78 21.34
N LYS A 173 11.31 -22.07 22.32
CA LYS A 173 11.92 -21.78 23.62
C LYS A 173 10.86 -21.72 24.71
N GLU A 174 11.31 -21.72 25.96
CA GLU A 174 10.46 -21.49 27.13
C GLU A 174 10.28 -19.99 27.36
N TYR A 175 9.02 -19.57 27.32
CA TYR A 175 8.62 -18.20 27.63
C TYR A 175 8.29 -18.15 29.12
N HIS A 176 8.86 -17.16 29.81
CA HIS A 176 8.70 -17.01 31.26
C HIS A 176 7.69 -15.93 31.64
N ASP A 177 7.32 -15.06 30.71
CA ASP A 177 6.36 -13.97 30.92
C ASP A 177 5.80 -13.48 29.58
N MET A 178 4.68 -12.76 29.61
CA MET A 178 4.08 -12.12 28.43
C MET A 178 5.08 -11.21 27.70
N SER A 179 5.93 -10.51 28.46
CA SER A 179 6.96 -9.63 27.90
C SER A 179 7.96 -10.36 27.01
N ASP A 180 8.29 -11.62 27.33
CA ASP A 180 9.22 -12.44 26.54
C ASP A 180 8.56 -12.94 25.24
N VAL A 181 7.26 -13.22 25.29
CA VAL A 181 6.44 -13.57 24.11
C VAL A 181 6.37 -12.40 23.15
N GLU A 182 6.03 -11.20 23.64
CA GLU A 182 5.93 -9.99 22.83
C GLU A 182 7.27 -9.60 22.22
N LYS A 183 8.36 -9.62 23.00
CA LYS A 183 9.70 -9.39 22.48
C LYS A 183 10.03 -10.36 21.35
N SER A 184 9.66 -11.63 21.48
CA SER A 184 9.98 -12.63 20.46
C SER A 184 9.14 -12.49 19.20
N LEU A 185 7.90 -11.98 19.31
CA LEU A 185 7.03 -11.67 18.17
C LEU A 185 7.47 -10.39 17.43
N PHE A 186 7.90 -9.36 18.16
CA PHE A 186 8.13 -8.01 17.62
C PHE A 186 9.60 -7.57 17.57
N ALA A 187 10.58 -8.40 17.95
CA ALA A 187 12.01 -8.04 17.88
C ALA A 187 12.63 -8.11 16.47
N GLN A 188 11.86 -8.35 15.40
CA GLN A 188 12.34 -8.36 14.00
C GLN A 188 11.92 -7.09 13.21
N THR A 189 12.08 -5.91 13.83
CA THR A 189 12.06 -4.60 13.15
C THR A 189 13.36 -3.89 13.37
#